data_AF-A0A4P7L4B2-F1
#
_entry.id   AF-A0A4P7L4B2-F1
#
_cell.length_a   1.000
_cell.length_b   1.000
_cell.length_c   1.000
_cell.angle_alpha   90.00
_cell.angle_beta   90.00
_cell.angle_gamma   90.00
#
_symmetry.space_group_name_H-M   'P 1'
#
loop_
_entity.id
_entity.type
_entity.pdbx_description
1 polymer ?
#
loop_
_entity_poly.entity_id
_entity_poly.type
_entity_poly.pdbx_seq_one_letter_code
_entity_poly.pdbx_strand_id
1 'polypeptide(L)'
;MMDCRPETIGAATWHLCPDPLQPAGARLRALVQARLIDEITQRPVQASRVGTTDRRLALHVAQRITRDGLAGLAGWPASVFPALASGAAAIPMRIEAHGYLPLDLDGTLGPFPAFPGDFTALDHGDVFLHRTGVACKGRVVRRDTAANLPLPGATVEIDGVWPTYPPAGVMPAAVMEPANLVALSPGLYRSHAVAALARCDLVEDLPQAKRLLQPAAPGARRLRLDNRDTLAPGMPLVIDAGDAERREVIGIHAVDTSLSADQPAWVELDYPLRHLHRRQAQAVPASIPATHDPRNLSRAAQAGDPCAFLAAAAPWPALSLVQVDDGANPPEYQRIEHYATAADADGYFRLPRISRLALFRLRATHPAPPQPLLLTIEPDYGLAEQVLPVAFE
;
A
#
# COMPACT_ATOMS: atom_id res chain seq x y z
N MET A 1 16.17 10.84 52.09
CA MET A 1 15.79 10.04 53.28
C MET A 1 14.41 9.48 52.94
N MET A 2 14.24 8.15 52.86
CA MET A 2 12.94 7.55 52.56
C MET A 2 12.07 7.63 53.81
N ASP A 3 10.87 8.21 53.69
CA ASP A 3 9.88 8.21 54.76
C ASP A 3 9.27 6.81 54.89
N CYS A 4 9.87 5.99 55.76
CA CYS A 4 9.30 4.71 56.15
C CYS A 4 8.23 4.96 57.21
N ARG A 5 7.02 4.43 56.99
CA ARG A 5 5.93 4.51 57.98
C ARG A 5 6.09 3.35 58.98
N PRO A 6 6.20 3.62 60.28
CA PRO A 6 6.13 2.56 61.29
C PRO A 6 4.67 2.05 61.40
N GLU A 7 4.49 0.74 61.41
CA GLU A 7 3.21 0.07 61.70
C GLU A 7 3.42 -0.98 62.80
N THR A 8 2.56 -0.96 63.81
CA THR A 8 2.66 -1.86 64.97
C THR A 8 1.60 -2.94 64.87
N ILE A 9 2.01 -4.22 64.94
CA ILE A 9 1.11 -5.38 64.98
C ILE A 9 1.48 -6.21 66.21
N GLY A 10 0.61 -6.20 67.23
CA GLY A 10 0.93 -6.78 68.54
C GLY A 10 2.07 -6.02 69.23
N ALA A 11 3.13 -6.74 69.63
CA ALA A 11 4.34 -6.17 70.24
C ALA A 11 5.46 -5.85 69.24
N ALA A 12 5.26 -6.12 67.94
CA ALA A 12 6.26 -5.91 66.90
C ALA A 12 6.00 -4.60 66.13
N THR A 13 7.06 -3.83 65.89
CA THR A 13 7.05 -2.64 65.02
C THR A 13 7.69 -3.00 63.69
N TRP A 14 6.94 -2.81 62.60
CA TRP A 14 7.39 -2.95 61.23
C TRP A 14 7.62 -1.57 60.62
N HIS A 15 8.61 -1.44 59.75
CA HIS A 15 8.80 -0.23 58.96
C HIS A 15 8.41 -0.53 57.52
N LEU A 16 7.28 0.03 57.08
CA LEU A 16 6.87 -0.03 55.69
C LEU A 16 7.57 1.10 54.94
N CYS A 17 8.65 0.75 54.25
CA CYS A 17 9.37 1.66 53.36
C CYS A 17 8.83 1.46 51.93
N PRO A 18 8.22 2.45 51.29
CA PRO A 18 7.88 2.33 49.88
C PRO A 18 9.17 2.22 49.06
N ASP A 19 9.17 1.35 48.06
CA ASP A 19 10.27 1.26 47.12
C ASP A 19 10.50 2.61 46.44
N PRO A 20 11.76 3.01 46.15
CA PRO A 20 12.02 4.22 45.41
C PRO A 20 11.30 4.16 44.07
N LEU A 21 10.64 5.25 43.69
CA LEU A 21 10.06 5.34 42.36
C LEU A 21 11.18 5.15 41.34
N GLN A 22 11.08 4.09 40.55
CA GLN A 22 12.06 3.81 39.51
C GLN A 22 12.10 4.96 38.48
N PRO A 23 13.28 5.27 37.91
CA PRO A 23 13.42 6.26 36.83
C PRO A 23 12.43 6.03 35.69
N ALA A 24 12.07 7.08 34.94
CA ALA A 24 11.10 6.97 33.86
C ALA A 24 11.45 5.88 32.84
N GLY A 25 12.72 5.77 32.45
CA GLY A 25 13.23 4.77 31.53
C GLY A 25 13.35 3.36 32.11
N ALA A 26 13.31 3.20 33.44
CA ALA A 26 13.35 1.88 34.10
C ALA A 26 11.96 1.26 34.27
N ARG A 27 10.90 1.97 33.91
CA ARG A 27 9.50 1.51 33.99
C ARG A 27 9.00 1.05 32.63
N LEU A 28 7.93 0.25 32.62
CA LEU A 28 7.20 -0.06 31.40
C LEU A 28 6.59 1.24 30.84
N ARG A 29 6.99 1.63 29.63
CA ARG A 29 6.57 2.87 28.96
C ARG A 29 6.20 2.60 27.51
N ALA A 30 5.38 3.47 26.93
CA ALA A 30 5.27 3.55 25.47
C ALA A 30 6.65 3.95 24.91
N LEU A 31 7.13 3.25 23.90
CA LEU A 31 8.36 3.57 23.18
C LEU A 31 8.04 4.39 21.93
N VAL A 32 7.00 3.97 21.21
CA VAL A 32 6.45 4.65 20.04
C VAL A 32 4.93 4.53 20.05
N GLN A 33 4.23 5.58 19.62
CA GLN A 33 2.78 5.62 19.49
C GLN A 33 2.33 6.38 18.24
N ALA A 34 1.12 6.06 17.76
CA ALA A 34 0.41 6.78 16.72
C ALA A 34 -1.10 6.68 16.94
N ARG A 35 -1.87 7.69 16.50
CA ARG A 35 -3.34 7.62 16.39
C ARG A 35 -3.71 7.30 14.96
N LEU A 36 -4.33 6.15 14.75
CA LEU A 36 -4.70 5.64 13.44
C LEU A 36 -6.03 6.23 13.00
N ILE A 37 -6.04 6.91 11.87
CA ILE A 37 -7.22 7.58 11.33
C ILE A 37 -7.52 7.05 9.92
N ASP A 38 -8.79 6.78 9.65
CA ASP A 38 -9.25 6.46 8.30
C ASP A 38 -9.22 7.71 7.43
N GLU A 39 -8.49 7.68 6.31
CA GLU A 39 -8.27 8.87 5.47
C GLU A 39 -9.57 9.47 4.91
N ILE A 40 -10.63 8.67 4.76
CA ILE A 40 -11.88 9.06 4.11
C ILE A 40 -12.88 9.60 5.14
N THR A 41 -13.10 8.86 6.21
CA THR A 41 -14.12 9.13 7.24
C THR A 41 -13.59 9.98 8.39
N GLN A 42 -12.27 10.14 8.50
CA GLN A 42 -11.60 10.84 9.60
C GLN A 42 -11.91 10.23 10.97
N ARG A 43 -12.32 8.96 11.00
CA ARG A 43 -12.64 8.21 12.22
C ARG A 43 -11.44 7.37 12.67
N PRO A 44 -11.30 7.10 13.98
CA PRO A 44 -10.28 6.20 14.46
C PRO A 44 -10.41 4.79 13.89
N VAL A 45 -9.27 4.18 13.57
CA VAL A 45 -9.18 2.80 13.08
C VAL A 45 -8.52 1.93 14.13
N GLN A 46 -9.12 0.78 14.43
CA GLN A 46 -8.50 -0.20 15.30
C GLN A 46 -7.50 -1.07 14.52
N ALA A 47 -6.23 -1.05 14.90
CA ALA A 47 -5.24 -1.98 14.36
C ALA A 47 -5.60 -3.44 14.70
N SER A 48 -5.33 -4.35 13.77
CA SER A 48 -5.32 -5.79 14.04
C SER A 48 -3.97 -6.24 14.60
N ARG A 49 -2.88 -5.56 14.21
CA ARG A 49 -1.53 -5.86 14.66
C ARG A 49 -0.66 -4.61 14.66
N VAL A 50 0.19 -4.49 15.68
CA VAL A 50 1.31 -3.54 15.69
C VAL A 50 2.58 -4.31 16.01
N GLY A 51 3.66 -4.00 15.29
CA GLY A 51 4.94 -4.66 15.48
C GLY A 51 6.11 -3.78 15.04
N THR A 52 7.28 -4.38 14.97
CA THR A 52 8.48 -3.77 14.42
C THR A 52 9.12 -4.76 13.44
N THR A 53 9.74 -4.24 12.38
CA THR A 53 10.51 -5.04 11.43
C THR A 53 11.90 -5.40 11.98
N ASP A 54 12.37 -4.71 13.03
CA ASP A 54 13.58 -5.08 13.75
C ASP A 54 13.33 -6.29 14.67
N ARG A 55 13.87 -7.45 14.26
CA ARG A 55 13.73 -8.71 15.01
C ARG A 55 14.34 -8.67 16.40
N ARG A 56 15.38 -7.86 16.64
CA ARG A 56 15.99 -7.73 17.97
C ARG A 56 15.06 -6.94 18.87
N LEU A 57 14.55 -5.81 18.37
CA LEU A 57 13.59 -4.99 19.12
C LEU A 57 12.31 -5.77 19.42
N ALA A 58 11.81 -6.56 18.47
CA ALA A 58 10.59 -7.35 18.60
C ALA A 58 10.57 -8.29 19.82
N LEU A 59 11.72 -8.74 20.31
CA LEU A 59 11.82 -9.62 21.48
C LEU A 59 11.67 -8.89 22.82
N HIS A 60 11.82 -7.56 22.81
CA HIS A 60 11.86 -6.75 24.04
C HIS A 60 10.71 -5.74 24.15
N VAL A 61 9.77 -5.76 23.21
CA VAL A 61 8.63 -4.85 23.16
C VAL A 61 7.32 -5.62 23.10
N ALA A 62 6.27 -5.01 23.66
CA ALA A 62 4.91 -5.51 23.61
C ALA A 62 4.03 -4.55 22.79
N GLN A 63 3.23 -5.10 21.89
CA GLN A 63 2.22 -4.34 21.18
C GLN A 63 1.14 -3.78 22.13
N ARG A 64 0.64 -2.59 21.83
CA ARG A 64 -0.49 -1.95 22.51
C ARG A 64 -1.44 -1.39 21.45
N ILE A 65 -2.71 -1.76 21.56
CA ILE A 65 -3.78 -1.36 20.65
C ILE A 65 -4.99 -1.03 21.50
N THR A 66 -5.62 0.09 21.24
CA THR A 66 -6.83 0.54 21.93
C THR A 66 -8.00 0.68 20.93
N ARG A 67 -9.22 0.86 21.46
CA ARG A 67 -10.44 1.01 20.64
C ARG A 67 -10.60 2.39 20.02
N ASP A 68 -9.94 3.40 20.56
CA ASP A 68 -9.91 4.79 20.08
C ASP A 68 -8.82 5.03 19.02
N GLY A 69 -8.24 3.96 18.48
CA GLY A 69 -7.26 4.02 17.39
C GLY A 69 -5.85 4.37 17.83
N LEU A 70 -5.53 4.43 19.13
CA LEU A 70 -4.15 4.53 19.58
C LEU A 70 -3.47 3.18 19.46
N ALA A 71 -2.29 3.18 18.86
CA ALA A 71 -1.52 1.97 18.59
C ALA A 71 -0.03 2.27 18.78
N GLY A 72 0.73 1.29 19.31
CA GLY A 72 2.13 1.51 19.60
C GLY A 72 2.87 0.30 20.16
N LEU A 73 4.15 0.52 20.47
CA LEU A 73 5.02 -0.47 21.12
C LEU A 73 5.37 0.04 22.52
N ALA A 74 5.31 -0.85 23.52
CA ALA A 74 5.70 -0.55 24.89
C ALA A 74 6.81 -1.49 25.36
N GLY A 75 7.71 -1.00 26.22
CA GLY A 75 8.81 -1.78 26.76
C GLY A 75 9.48 -1.05 27.93
N TRP A 76 10.63 -1.52 28.37
CA TRP A 76 11.46 -0.86 29.39
C TRP A 76 12.61 -0.10 28.70
N PRO A 77 12.51 1.22 28.48
CA PRO A 77 13.48 1.96 27.67
C PRO A 77 14.94 1.70 28.05
N ALA A 78 15.27 1.65 29.35
CA ALA A 78 16.63 1.47 29.83
C ALA A 78 17.21 0.08 29.52
N SER A 79 16.34 -0.93 29.39
CA SER A 79 16.74 -2.28 28.98
C SER A 79 16.86 -2.39 27.46
N VAL A 80 15.97 -1.74 26.71
CA VAL A 80 15.90 -1.85 25.26
C VAL A 80 16.98 -0.98 24.59
N PHE A 81 17.20 0.22 25.13
CA PHE A 81 18.08 1.23 24.56
C PHE A 81 18.97 1.85 25.65
N PRO A 82 19.96 1.10 26.16
CA PRO A 82 20.80 1.55 27.28
C PRO A 82 21.63 2.82 26.97
N ALA A 83 21.87 3.10 25.68
CA ALA A 83 22.65 4.24 25.23
C ALA A 83 21.83 5.51 24.92
N LEU A 84 20.54 5.58 25.26
CA LEU A 84 19.69 6.74 24.94
C LEU A 84 20.18 8.06 25.57
N ALA A 85 21.01 8.01 26.61
CA ALA A 85 21.60 9.21 27.20
C ALA A 85 22.52 9.96 26.21
N SER A 86 23.21 9.22 25.34
CA SER A 86 24.25 9.74 24.45
C SER A 86 24.00 9.45 22.97
N GLY A 87 22.96 8.67 22.63
CA GLY A 87 22.66 8.26 21.27
C GLY A 87 21.17 8.15 20.99
N ALA A 88 20.81 8.31 19.72
CA ALA A 88 19.45 8.08 19.25
C ALA A 88 19.28 6.63 18.78
N ALA A 89 18.06 6.11 18.83
CA ALA A 89 17.74 4.77 18.35
C ALA A 89 16.60 4.83 17.32
N ALA A 90 16.77 4.12 16.20
CA ALA A 90 15.69 3.95 15.23
C ALA A 90 14.64 2.97 15.78
N ILE A 91 13.38 3.32 15.63
CA ILE A 91 12.24 2.49 16.03
C ILE A 91 11.29 2.37 14.84
N PRO A 92 11.49 1.37 13.96
CA PRO A 92 10.52 1.09 12.91
C PRO A 92 9.28 0.45 13.54
N MET A 93 8.11 0.94 13.17
CA MET A 93 6.81 0.44 13.60
C MET A 93 5.98 0.05 12.39
N ARG A 94 5.46 -1.17 12.38
CA ARG A 94 4.55 -1.68 11.34
C ARG A 94 3.15 -1.82 11.91
N ILE A 95 2.18 -1.24 11.24
CA ILE A 95 0.75 -1.27 11.59
C ILE A 95 0.00 -2.04 10.51
N GLU A 96 -0.84 -2.97 10.94
CA GLU A 96 -1.78 -3.69 10.08
C GLU A 96 -3.19 -3.52 10.65
N ALA A 97 -4.17 -3.28 9.77
CA ALA A 97 -5.59 -3.17 10.10
C ALA A 97 -6.42 -3.83 8.98
N HIS A 98 -7.56 -4.44 9.34
CA HIS A 98 -8.41 -5.11 8.36
C HIS A 98 -9.02 -4.11 7.37
N GLY A 99 -8.86 -4.37 6.06
CA GLY A 99 -9.35 -3.47 5.00
C GLY A 99 -8.44 -2.26 4.73
N TYR A 100 -7.24 -2.22 5.33
CA TYR A 100 -6.24 -1.17 5.11
C TYR A 100 -4.91 -1.75 4.63
N LEU A 101 -4.16 -0.95 3.87
CA LEU A 101 -2.79 -1.27 3.50
C LEU A 101 -1.91 -1.25 4.76
N PRO A 102 -0.92 -2.16 4.86
CA PRO A 102 0.09 -2.08 5.91
C PRO A 102 0.81 -0.73 5.86
N LEU A 103 0.99 -0.12 7.03
CA LEU A 103 1.71 1.14 7.18
C LEU A 103 2.99 0.88 7.97
N ASP A 104 4.12 1.15 7.33
CA ASP A 104 5.43 1.18 7.99
C ASP A 104 5.74 2.64 8.36
N LEU A 105 6.05 2.87 9.63
CA LEU A 105 6.43 4.16 10.19
C LEU A 105 7.84 4.06 10.74
N ASP A 106 8.70 4.96 10.30
CA ASP A 106 10.06 5.08 10.82
C ASP A 106 10.17 6.33 11.69
N GLY A 107 10.89 6.20 12.80
CA GLY A 107 11.25 7.35 13.60
C GLY A 107 12.43 7.08 14.52
N THR A 108 12.90 8.16 15.12
CA THR A 108 14.12 8.16 15.93
C THR A 108 13.77 8.58 17.34
N LEU A 109 14.10 7.73 18.31
CA LEU A 109 13.91 7.96 19.73
C LEU A 109 15.21 8.53 20.35
N GLY A 110 15.10 9.66 21.04
CA GLY A 110 16.22 10.32 21.71
C GLY A 110 17.19 11.05 20.76
N PRO A 111 18.39 11.43 21.24
CA PRO A 111 18.93 11.17 22.58
C PRO A 111 18.22 11.96 23.69
N PHE A 112 18.36 11.49 24.93
CA PHE A 112 17.80 12.11 26.14
C PHE A 112 18.89 12.28 27.21
N PRO A 113 19.52 13.47 27.35
CA PRO A 113 20.68 13.64 28.23
C PRO A 113 20.46 13.25 29.71
N ALA A 114 19.22 13.37 30.20
CA ALA A 114 18.84 13.01 31.58
C ALA A 114 18.32 11.55 31.71
N PHE A 115 18.49 10.71 30.70
CA PHE A 115 18.09 9.31 30.73
C PHE A 115 18.91 8.50 31.76
N PRO A 116 18.28 7.59 32.54
CA PRO A 116 16.89 7.12 32.48
C PRO A 116 15.90 7.94 33.33
N GLY A 117 16.33 9.05 33.92
CA GLY A 117 15.48 9.91 34.76
C GLY A 117 14.35 10.54 33.96
N ASP A 118 14.65 11.04 32.77
CA ASP A 118 13.70 11.59 31.80
C ASP A 118 13.51 10.66 30.60
N PHE A 119 12.28 10.60 30.09
CA PHE A 119 11.91 9.79 28.94
C PHE A 119 10.55 10.24 28.36
N THR A 120 10.52 10.49 27.05
CA THR A 120 9.30 10.76 26.28
C THR A 120 9.22 9.77 25.12
N ALA A 121 8.04 9.19 24.90
CA ALA A 121 7.81 8.28 23.78
C ALA A 121 7.95 9.01 22.44
N LEU A 122 8.36 8.29 21.39
CA LEU A 122 8.22 8.76 20.02
C LEU A 122 6.73 8.81 19.67
N ASP A 123 6.25 9.96 19.19
CA ASP A 123 4.85 10.15 18.80
C ASP A 123 4.76 10.53 17.33
N HIS A 124 4.08 9.70 16.54
CA HIS A 124 3.79 9.97 15.14
C HIS A 124 2.55 10.85 14.94
N GLY A 125 1.81 11.17 16.00
CA GLY A 125 0.56 11.91 15.92
C GLY A 125 -0.51 11.14 15.16
N ASP A 126 -1.29 11.86 14.35
CA ASP A 126 -2.30 11.27 13.48
C ASP A 126 -1.66 10.69 12.23
N VAL A 127 -1.89 9.39 12.01
CA VAL A 127 -1.45 8.71 10.80
C VAL A 127 -2.67 8.20 10.04
N PHE A 128 -2.76 8.61 8.78
CA PHE A 128 -3.85 8.21 7.91
C PHE A 128 -3.59 6.85 7.30
N LEU A 129 -4.53 5.92 7.48
CA LEU A 129 -4.48 4.60 6.87
C LEU A 129 -5.20 4.62 5.52
N HIS A 130 -4.53 4.10 4.50
CA HIS A 130 -5.11 3.91 3.17
C HIS A 130 -5.89 2.60 3.11
N ARG A 131 -7.11 2.64 2.56
CA ARG A 131 -7.95 1.43 2.42
C ARG A 131 -7.39 0.51 1.33
N THR A 132 -7.45 -0.80 1.52
CA THR A 132 -7.16 -1.77 0.46
C THR A 132 -8.15 -1.61 -0.67
N GLY A 133 -7.74 -1.74 -1.93
CA GLY A 133 -8.69 -1.61 -3.05
C GLY A 133 -9.66 -2.77 -3.18
N VAL A 134 -10.89 -2.44 -3.57
CA VAL A 134 -11.99 -3.38 -3.84
C VAL A 134 -12.26 -3.45 -5.34
N ALA A 135 -12.32 -4.66 -5.90
CA ALA A 135 -12.75 -4.85 -7.28
C ALA A 135 -14.27 -4.76 -7.37
N CYS A 136 -14.80 -4.23 -8.46
CA CYS A 136 -16.25 -4.15 -8.68
C CYS A 136 -16.63 -5.09 -9.82
N LYS A 137 -17.58 -5.99 -9.59
CA LYS A 137 -18.18 -6.83 -10.64
C LYS A 137 -19.68 -6.76 -10.60
N GLY A 138 -20.33 -7.17 -11.67
CA GLY A 138 -21.79 -7.23 -11.68
C GLY A 138 -22.33 -7.83 -12.95
N ARG A 139 -23.63 -7.69 -13.12
CA ARG A 139 -24.34 -8.08 -14.32
C ARG A 139 -25.25 -6.95 -14.76
N VAL A 140 -25.14 -6.55 -16.02
CA VAL A 140 -26.01 -5.57 -16.66
C VAL A 140 -27.22 -6.29 -17.24
N VAL A 141 -28.41 -5.92 -16.77
CA VAL A 141 -29.68 -6.51 -17.22
C VAL A 141 -30.69 -5.42 -17.55
N ARG A 142 -31.67 -5.76 -18.40
CA ARG A 142 -32.93 -5.04 -18.55
C ARG A 142 -34.00 -5.80 -17.79
N ARG A 143 -34.75 -5.10 -16.93
CA ARG A 143 -35.95 -5.68 -16.32
C ARG A 143 -37.05 -5.75 -17.38
N ASP A 144 -37.57 -6.95 -17.59
CA ASP A 144 -38.81 -7.17 -18.32
C ASP A 144 -39.82 -7.83 -17.38
N THR A 145 -41.10 -7.78 -17.74
CA THR A 145 -42.26 -8.17 -16.92
C THR A 145 -42.22 -9.60 -16.37
N ALA A 146 -41.34 -10.48 -16.87
CA ALA A 146 -41.18 -11.86 -16.39
C ALA A 146 -39.73 -12.31 -16.12
N ALA A 147 -38.71 -11.62 -16.63
CA ALA A 147 -37.30 -12.02 -16.45
C ALA A 147 -36.32 -10.86 -16.62
N ASN A 148 -35.18 -10.94 -15.92
CA ASN A 148 -34.03 -10.07 -16.17
C ASN A 148 -33.28 -10.56 -17.41
N LEU A 149 -33.32 -9.77 -18.49
CA LEU A 149 -32.62 -10.07 -19.73
C LEU A 149 -31.20 -9.49 -19.70
N PRO A 150 -30.14 -10.26 -19.99
CA PRO A 150 -28.78 -9.71 -20.06
C PRO A 150 -28.66 -8.68 -21.18
N LEU A 151 -27.84 -7.66 -20.95
CA LEU A 151 -27.51 -6.63 -21.96
C LEU A 151 -26.04 -6.76 -22.37
N PRO A 152 -25.73 -7.61 -23.37
CA PRO A 152 -24.37 -7.77 -23.85
C PRO A 152 -23.87 -6.52 -24.55
N GLY A 153 -22.58 -6.20 -24.38
CA GLY A 153 -21.97 -5.00 -24.97
C GLY A 153 -22.36 -3.69 -24.28
N ALA A 154 -23.08 -3.73 -23.15
CA ALA A 154 -23.32 -2.54 -22.35
C ALA A 154 -22.00 -2.00 -21.79
N THR A 155 -21.72 -0.72 -22.01
CA THR A 155 -20.53 -0.06 -21.46
C THR A 155 -20.80 0.30 -20.01
N VAL A 156 -19.91 -0.11 -19.12
CA VAL A 156 -19.93 0.21 -17.69
C VAL A 156 -18.65 0.96 -17.35
N GLU A 157 -18.78 2.18 -16.83
CA GLU A 157 -17.64 3.03 -16.48
C GLU A 157 -17.83 3.77 -15.16
N ILE A 158 -16.72 4.15 -14.53
CA ILE A 158 -16.71 5.11 -13.43
C ILE A 158 -16.40 6.48 -14.04
N ASP A 159 -17.37 7.40 -14.00
CA ASP A 159 -17.25 8.71 -14.66
C ASP A 159 -17.21 9.89 -13.66
N GLY A 160 -17.40 9.61 -12.37
CA GLY A 160 -17.28 10.60 -11.29
C GLY A 160 -16.91 9.96 -9.97
N VAL A 161 -16.20 10.72 -9.12
CA VAL A 161 -15.69 10.24 -7.84
C VAL A 161 -15.87 11.26 -6.73
N TRP A 162 -15.93 10.78 -5.49
CA TRP A 162 -15.91 11.60 -4.28
C TRP A 162 -14.81 11.05 -3.36
N PRO A 163 -13.67 11.75 -3.25
CA PRO A 163 -12.61 11.35 -2.32
C PRO A 163 -13.08 11.31 -0.86
N THR A 164 -13.98 12.23 -0.48
CA THR A 164 -14.61 12.32 0.84
C THR A 164 -16.13 12.38 0.70
N TYR A 165 -16.85 12.07 1.77
CA TYR A 165 -18.32 12.14 1.72
C TYR A 165 -18.77 13.59 1.49
N PRO A 166 -19.78 13.83 0.62
CA PRO A 166 -20.38 15.14 0.48
C PRO A 166 -20.80 15.70 1.85
N PRO A 167 -20.42 16.96 2.18
CA PRO A 167 -20.85 17.58 3.43
C PRO A 167 -22.38 17.67 3.54
N ALA A 168 -22.88 17.67 4.77
CA ALA A 168 -24.32 17.82 5.00
C ALA A 168 -24.85 19.13 4.37
N GLY A 169 -25.97 19.04 3.65
CA GLY A 169 -26.59 20.18 2.98
C GLY A 169 -25.98 20.57 1.63
N VAL A 170 -24.92 19.89 1.17
CA VAL A 170 -24.33 20.10 -0.16
C VAL A 170 -24.88 19.06 -1.14
N MET A 171 -25.27 19.51 -2.34
CA MET A 171 -25.69 18.60 -3.41
C MET A 171 -24.52 17.73 -3.86
N PRO A 172 -24.62 16.38 -3.81
CA PRO A 172 -23.51 15.49 -4.16
C PRO A 172 -22.92 15.76 -5.55
N ALA A 173 -23.77 16.06 -6.54
CA ALA A 173 -23.33 16.36 -7.90
C ALA A 173 -22.45 17.62 -8.00
N ALA A 174 -22.56 18.58 -7.07
CA ALA A 174 -21.79 19.82 -7.08
C ALA A 174 -20.36 19.65 -6.55
N VAL A 175 -20.09 18.57 -5.81
CA VAL A 175 -18.78 18.24 -5.22
C VAL A 175 -18.18 16.96 -5.82
N MET A 176 -18.78 16.47 -6.90
CA MET A 176 -18.27 15.32 -7.64
C MET A 176 -17.06 15.75 -8.47
N GLU A 177 -15.96 15.03 -8.32
CA GLU A 177 -14.78 15.21 -9.15
C GLU A 177 -14.87 14.32 -10.41
N PRO A 178 -14.26 14.74 -11.53
CA PRO A 178 -14.10 13.85 -12.68
C PRO A 178 -13.28 12.62 -12.30
N ALA A 179 -13.58 11.47 -12.91
CA ALA A 179 -12.84 10.22 -12.72
C ALA A 179 -11.46 10.24 -13.38
N ASN A 180 -10.59 11.16 -12.96
CA ASN A 180 -9.19 11.25 -13.38
C ASN A 180 -8.34 10.26 -12.57
N LEU A 181 -8.57 8.97 -12.74
CA LEU A 181 -7.83 7.91 -12.08
C LEU A 181 -7.59 6.73 -13.02
N VAL A 182 -6.50 6.00 -12.76
CA VAL A 182 -6.17 4.75 -13.45
C VAL A 182 -5.88 3.68 -12.42
N ALA A 183 -6.27 2.44 -12.71
CA ALA A 183 -5.82 1.30 -11.94
C ALA A 183 -4.38 0.96 -12.31
N LEU A 184 -3.61 0.49 -11.33
CA LEU A 184 -2.21 0.13 -11.44
C LEU A 184 -2.06 -1.37 -11.13
N SER A 185 -1.28 -2.06 -11.96
CA SER A 185 -0.93 -3.45 -11.75
C SER A 185 0.61 -3.58 -11.77
N PRO A 186 1.23 -4.08 -10.69
CA PRO A 186 0.62 -4.63 -9.46
C PRO A 186 0.15 -3.61 -8.41
N GLY A 187 0.42 -2.31 -8.61
CA GLY A 187 0.23 -1.26 -7.61
C GLY A 187 1.57 -0.67 -7.17
N LEU A 188 1.54 0.51 -6.55
CA LEU A 188 2.76 1.26 -6.26
C LEU A 188 3.72 0.49 -5.34
N TYR A 189 5.01 0.50 -5.61
CA TYR A 189 6.02 -0.16 -4.78
C TYR A 189 6.37 0.65 -3.54
N ARG A 190 6.27 1.98 -3.62
CA ARG A 190 6.58 2.92 -2.53
C ARG A 190 5.57 4.06 -2.45
N SER A 191 5.70 4.85 -1.39
CA SER A 191 4.92 6.06 -1.20
C SER A 191 5.49 7.22 -2.03
N HIS A 192 4.58 8.03 -2.57
CA HIS A 192 4.86 9.20 -3.39
C HIS A 192 4.10 10.39 -2.85
N ALA A 193 4.80 11.41 -2.35
CA ALA A 193 4.17 12.68 -2.02
C ALA A 193 3.75 13.43 -3.30
N VAL A 194 4.60 13.36 -4.31
CA VAL A 194 4.41 13.84 -5.68
C VAL A 194 5.06 12.84 -6.63
N ALA A 195 4.48 12.64 -7.80
CA ALA A 195 5.09 11.89 -8.89
C ALA A 195 4.44 12.26 -10.22
N ALA A 196 5.17 12.06 -11.31
CA ALA A 196 4.65 12.09 -12.67
C ALA A 196 4.51 10.66 -13.19
N LEU A 197 3.37 10.37 -13.82
CA LEU A 197 3.14 9.16 -14.58
C LEU A 197 3.25 9.49 -16.06
N ALA A 198 4.02 8.72 -16.82
CA ALA A 198 4.16 8.89 -18.27
C ALA A 198 4.10 7.54 -18.97
N ARG A 199 3.39 7.42 -20.10
CA ARG A 199 3.42 6.19 -20.90
C ARG A 199 4.83 5.96 -21.39
N CYS A 200 5.33 4.74 -21.30
CA CYS A 200 6.66 4.40 -21.78
C CYS A 200 6.60 3.33 -22.86
N ASP A 201 7.51 3.44 -23.83
CA ASP A 201 7.72 2.41 -24.83
C ASP A 201 8.69 1.39 -24.23
N LEU A 202 8.24 0.13 -24.07
CA LEU A 202 9.08 -0.95 -23.56
C LEU A 202 9.59 -1.79 -24.72
N VAL A 203 10.91 -1.93 -24.83
CA VAL A 203 11.55 -2.80 -25.81
C VAL A 203 12.25 -3.95 -25.10
N GLU A 204 11.74 -5.16 -25.27
CA GLU A 204 12.28 -6.40 -24.71
C GLU A 204 13.38 -7.00 -25.58
N ASP A 205 14.51 -7.36 -24.97
CA ASP A 205 15.59 -8.09 -25.64
C ASP A 205 15.40 -9.60 -25.46
N LEU A 206 14.43 -10.15 -26.19
CA LEU A 206 14.07 -11.56 -26.16
C LEU A 206 15.25 -12.53 -26.43
N PRO A 207 16.17 -12.23 -27.38
CA PRO A 207 17.39 -13.04 -27.55
C PRO A 207 18.24 -13.17 -26.28
N GLN A 208 18.18 -12.19 -25.38
CA GLN A 208 18.90 -12.17 -24.10
C GLN A 208 18.05 -12.65 -22.91
N ALA A 209 16.90 -13.27 -23.16
CA ALA A 209 16.05 -13.79 -22.11
C ALA A 209 16.78 -14.78 -21.19
N LYS A 210 16.54 -14.61 -19.89
CA LYS A 210 17.06 -15.43 -18.80
C LYS A 210 15.95 -16.29 -18.20
N ARG A 211 16.34 -17.23 -17.34
CA ARG A 211 15.40 -18.03 -16.56
C ARG A 211 15.67 -17.94 -15.07
N LEU A 212 14.60 -17.84 -14.29
CA LEU A 212 14.68 -17.97 -12.84
C LEU A 212 15.10 -19.40 -12.46
N LEU A 213 16.21 -19.53 -11.73
CA LEU A 213 16.68 -20.82 -11.21
C LEU A 213 15.97 -21.25 -9.93
N GLN A 214 15.38 -20.30 -9.22
CA GLN A 214 14.61 -20.48 -7.99
C GLN A 214 13.29 -19.71 -8.08
N PRO A 215 12.22 -20.17 -7.42
CA PRO A 215 11.02 -19.36 -7.28
C PRO A 215 11.33 -18.09 -6.49
N ALA A 216 10.67 -16.99 -6.83
CA ALA A 216 10.77 -15.73 -6.11
C ALA A 216 9.40 -15.38 -5.53
N ALA A 217 9.31 -15.34 -4.21
CA ALA A 217 8.08 -15.01 -3.50
C ALA A 217 7.81 -13.49 -3.53
N PRO A 218 6.55 -13.05 -3.34
CA PRO A 218 6.26 -11.65 -3.06
C PRO A 218 7.12 -11.13 -1.91
N GLY A 219 7.65 -9.92 -2.03
CA GLY A 219 8.60 -9.32 -1.09
C GLY A 219 10.07 -9.61 -1.42
N ALA A 220 10.38 -10.57 -2.30
CA ALA A 220 11.75 -10.84 -2.69
C ALA A 220 12.33 -9.70 -3.54
N ARG A 221 13.55 -9.27 -3.21
CA ARG A 221 14.34 -8.32 -4.03
C ARG A 221 15.49 -8.98 -4.77
N ARG A 222 15.77 -10.26 -4.50
CA ARG A 222 16.90 -10.98 -5.09
C ARG A 222 16.41 -12.13 -5.95
N LEU A 223 16.84 -12.14 -7.21
CA LEU A 223 16.54 -13.19 -8.16
C LEU A 223 17.81 -13.98 -8.49
N ARG A 224 17.68 -15.30 -8.58
CA ARG A 224 18.75 -16.15 -9.13
C ARG A 224 18.44 -16.44 -10.59
N LEU A 225 19.26 -15.93 -11.50
CA LEU A 225 19.13 -16.14 -12.94
C LEU A 225 20.16 -17.18 -13.43
N ASP A 226 19.89 -17.79 -14.57
CA ASP A 226 20.72 -18.82 -15.20
C ASP A 226 22.02 -18.29 -15.80
N ASN A 227 22.04 -17.03 -16.25
CA ASN A 227 23.25 -16.28 -16.61
C ASN A 227 23.06 -14.78 -16.37
N ARG A 228 24.16 -14.01 -16.37
CA ARG A 228 24.15 -12.54 -16.19
C ARG A 228 24.52 -11.76 -17.44
N ASP A 229 24.76 -12.44 -18.55
CA ASP A 229 25.17 -11.78 -19.78
C ASP A 229 24.19 -10.65 -20.13
N THR A 230 24.73 -9.52 -20.58
CA THR A 230 24.02 -8.26 -20.89
C THR A 230 23.25 -7.57 -19.74
N LEU A 231 23.19 -8.13 -18.53
CA LEU A 231 22.51 -7.49 -17.40
C LEU A 231 23.38 -6.39 -16.79
N ALA A 232 22.80 -5.20 -16.57
CA ALA A 232 23.46 -4.09 -15.89
C ALA A 232 22.52 -3.36 -14.92
N PRO A 233 23.05 -2.75 -13.84
CA PRO A 233 22.31 -1.82 -13.00
C PRO A 233 21.62 -0.71 -13.81
N GLY A 234 20.42 -0.31 -13.39
CA GLY A 234 19.57 0.68 -14.03
C GLY A 234 18.73 0.16 -15.21
N MET A 235 18.99 -1.05 -15.70
CA MET A 235 18.17 -1.64 -16.77
C MET A 235 16.85 -2.19 -16.21
N PRO A 236 15.72 -1.98 -16.90
CA PRO A 236 14.49 -2.71 -16.61
C PRO A 236 14.64 -4.21 -16.88
N LEU A 237 14.05 -5.02 -16.00
CA LEU A 237 13.89 -6.46 -16.16
C LEU A 237 12.41 -6.80 -16.18
N VAL A 238 11.95 -7.43 -17.26
CA VAL A 238 10.57 -7.93 -17.40
C VAL A 238 10.53 -9.36 -16.89
N ILE A 239 9.78 -9.60 -15.82
CA ILE A 239 9.68 -10.89 -15.14
C ILE A 239 8.33 -11.52 -15.48
N ASP A 240 8.31 -12.83 -15.77
CA ASP A 240 7.13 -13.54 -16.27
C ASP A 240 6.57 -12.92 -17.58
N ALA A 241 7.45 -12.57 -18.53
CA ALA A 241 7.09 -11.91 -19.80
C ALA A 241 5.96 -12.62 -20.59
N GLY A 242 5.83 -13.94 -20.45
CA GLY A 242 4.79 -14.77 -21.09
C GLY A 242 3.47 -14.90 -20.30
N ASP A 243 3.32 -14.30 -19.12
CA ASP A 243 2.12 -14.38 -18.30
C ASP A 243 1.64 -12.98 -17.88
N ALA A 244 0.59 -12.49 -18.54
CA ALA A 244 0.07 -11.14 -18.34
C ALA A 244 -0.42 -10.88 -16.91
N GLU A 245 -0.82 -11.89 -16.14
CA GLU A 245 -1.34 -11.72 -14.77
C GLU A 245 -0.22 -11.64 -13.73
N ARG A 246 0.97 -12.17 -14.07
CA ARG A 246 2.15 -12.13 -13.18
C ARG A 246 3.25 -11.21 -13.66
N ARG A 247 3.13 -10.62 -14.85
CA ARG A 247 4.17 -9.80 -15.45
C ARG A 247 4.50 -8.59 -14.58
N GLU A 248 5.76 -8.45 -14.19
CA GLU A 248 6.30 -7.29 -13.48
C GLU A 248 7.46 -6.69 -14.27
N VAL A 249 7.59 -5.37 -14.27
CA VAL A 249 8.73 -4.65 -14.86
C VAL A 249 9.40 -3.88 -13.74
N ILE A 250 10.65 -4.23 -13.41
CA ILE A 250 11.37 -3.65 -12.28
C ILE A 250 12.82 -3.37 -12.69
N GLY A 251 13.36 -2.23 -12.29
CA GLY A 251 14.77 -1.89 -12.50
C GLY A 251 15.73 -2.81 -11.74
N ILE A 252 16.87 -3.08 -12.36
CA ILE A 252 17.98 -3.80 -11.73
C ILE A 252 18.77 -2.83 -10.86
N HIS A 253 18.82 -3.09 -9.56
CA HIS A 253 19.65 -2.33 -8.62
C HIS A 253 21.12 -2.74 -8.73
N ALA A 254 21.40 -4.04 -8.70
CA ALA A 254 22.76 -4.58 -8.73
C ALA A 254 22.81 -5.95 -9.40
N VAL A 255 23.96 -6.28 -9.99
CA VAL A 255 24.26 -7.60 -10.58
C VAL A 255 25.51 -8.16 -9.92
N ASP A 256 25.42 -9.40 -9.43
CA ASP A 256 26.59 -10.13 -8.92
C ASP A 256 27.54 -10.48 -10.06
N THR A 257 28.75 -9.93 -10.02
CA THR A 257 29.79 -10.10 -11.04
C THR A 257 30.92 -11.03 -10.60
N SER A 258 30.77 -11.74 -9.49
CA SER A 258 31.79 -12.65 -8.94
C SER A 258 32.09 -13.85 -9.84
N LEU A 259 31.16 -14.20 -10.74
CA LEU A 259 31.25 -15.30 -11.69
C LEU A 259 31.29 -14.78 -13.14
N SER A 260 31.67 -15.66 -14.09
CA SER A 260 31.67 -15.33 -15.52
C SER A 260 30.25 -15.03 -16.02
N ALA A 261 30.14 -14.30 -17.15
CA ALA A 261 28.85 -13.78 -17.62
C ALA A 261 27.83 -14.86 -17.99
N ASP A 262 28.32 -16.02 -18.44
CA ASP A 262 27.55 -17.21 -18.82
C ASP A 262 27.13 -18.07 -17.62
N GLN A 263 27.57 -17.75 -16.41
CA GLN A 263 27.26 -18.49 -15.20
C GLN A 263 26.08 -17.90 -14.42
N PRO A 264 25.35 -18.73 -13.64
CA PRO A 264 24.27 -18.26 -12.80
C PRO A 264 24.68 -17.12 -11.86
N ALA A 265 23.85 -16.10 -11.78
CA ALA A 265 24.13 -14.92 -10.97
C ALA A 265 22.93 -14.49 -10.13
N TRP A 266 23.23 -13.76 -9.05
CA TRP A 266 22.22 -13.04 -8.30
C TRP A 266 22.03 -11.65 -8.89
N VAL A 267 20.78 -11.24 -9.03
CA VAL A 267 20.39 -9.87 -9.36
C VAL A 267 19.58 -9.31 -8.21
N GLU A 268 19.86 -8.08 -7.82
CA GLU A 268 19.06 -7.31 -6.87
C GLU A 268 18.20 -6.30 -7.62
N LEU A 269 16.93 -6.19 -7.22
CA LEU A 269 15.93 -5.33 -7.82
C LEU A 269 15.76 -4.02 -7.03
N ASP A 270 15.42 -2.94 -7.73
CA ASP A 270 15.11 -1.65 -7.10
C ASP A 270 13.93 -1.76 -6.13
N TYR A 271 12.95 -2.60 -6.47
CA TYR A 271 11.75 -2.84 -5.67
C TYR A 271 11.49 -4.33 -5.41
N PRO A 272 10.83 -4.67 -4.28
CA PRO A 272 10.43 -6.04 -4.01
C PRO A 272 9.28 -6.48 -4.92
N LEU A 273 9.30 -7.74 -5.37
CA LEU A 273 8.25 -8.32 -6.19
C LEU A 273 6.88 -8.30 -5.49
N ARG A 274 5.80 -8.10 -6.25
CA ARG A 274 4.41 -8.18 -5.75
C ARG A 274 3.78 -9.54 -6.01
N HIS A 275 4.19 -10.23 -7.06
CA HIS A 275 3.69 -11.53 -7.45
C HIS A 275 4.69 -12.65 -7.13
N LEU A 276 4.16 -13.86 -7.07
CA LEU A 276 4.95 -15.07 -6.99
C LEU A 276 5.43 -15.43 -8.39
N HIS A 277 6.74 -15.44 -8.61
CA HIS A 277 7.34 -15.93 -9.85
C HIS A 277 7.88 -17.34 -9.67
N ARG A 278 7.50 -18.22 -10.59
CA ARG A 278 7.85 -19.64 -10.51
C ARG A 278 9.28 -19.86 -10.95
N ARG A 279 9.87 -20.98 -10.51
CA ARG A 279 11.10 -21.48 -11.12
C ARG A 279 10.89 -21.64 -12.63
N GLN A 280 11.90 -21.32 -13.42
CA GLN A 280 11.89 -21.29 -14.90
C GLN A 280 11.03 -20.18 -15.52
N ALA A 281 10.44 -19.28 -14.72
CA ALA A 281 9.85 -18.05 -15.25
C ALA A 281 10.88 -17.29 -16.08
N GLN A 282 10.42 -16.70 -17.18
CA GLN A 282 11.26 -15.94 -18.08
C GLN A 282 11.53 -14.55 -17.48
N ALA A 283 12.79 -14.13 -17.51
CA ALA A 283 13.19 -12.77 -17.16
C ALA A 283 13.92 -12.15 -18.35
N VAL A 284 13.37 -11.08 -18.93
CA VAL A 284 13.87 -10.49 -20.18
C VAL A 284 14.45 -9.11 -19.87
N PRO A 285 15.74 -8.85 -20.14
CA PRO A 285 16.25 -7.49 -20.07
C PRO A 285 15.52 -6.61 -21.08
N ALA A 286 15.27 -5.37 -20.70
CA ALA A 286 14.53 -4.44 -21.54
C ALA A 286 15.13 -3.03 -21.48
N SER A 287 14.59 -2.15 -22.33
CA SER A 287 14.94 -0.72 -22.36
C SER A 287 13.68 0.13 -22.52
N ILE A 288 13.78 1.38 -22.05
CA ILE A 288 12.76 2.41 -22.20
C ILE A 288 13.32 3.55 -23.07
N PRO A 289 13.21 3.47 -24.41
CA PRO A 289 13.74 4.50 -25.31
C PRO A 289 13.01 5.84 -25.20
N ALA A 290 11.74 5.87 -24.79
CA ALA A 290 10.95 7.09 -24.74
C ALA A 290 9.81 7.02 -23.71
N THR A 291 9.43 8.20 -23.21
CA THR A 291 8.26 8.44 -22.35
C THR A 291 7.38 9.53 -22.95
N HIS A 292 6.07 9.42 -22.79
CA HIS A 292 5.08 10.24 -23.48
C HIS A 292 3.98 10.74 -22.54
N ASP A 293 3.45 11.93 -22.84
CA ASP A 293 2.23 12.51 -22.27
C ASP A 293 2.16 12.45 -20.73
N PRO A 294 3.09 13.10 -20.00
CA PRO A 294 3.12 13.00 -18.54
C PRO A 294 1.85 13.57 -17.88
N ARG A 295 1.46 12.96 -16.75
CA ARG A 295 0.41 13.41 -15.85
C ARG A 295 0.89 13.33 -14.41
N ASN A 296 0.73 14.42 -13.67
CA ASN A 296 1.08 14.44 -12.26
C ASN A 296 0.01 13.73 -11.43
N LEU A 297 0.43 13.13 -10.31
CA LEU A 297 -0.48 12.76 -9.24
C LEU A 297 -1.21 14.00 -8.72
N SER A 298 -2.53 13.89 -8.51
CA SER A 298 -3.32 14.94 -7.86
C SER A 298 -3.26 14.87 -6.34
N ARG A 299 -2.82 13.74 -5.78
CA ARG A 299 -2.67 13.51 -4.34
C ARG A 299 -1.57 12.50 -4.07
N ALA A 300 -1.01 12.58 -2.86
CA ALA A 300 -0.03 11.63 -2.38
C ALA A 300 -0.59 10.19 -2.41
N ALA A 301 0.28 9.23 -2.67
CA ALA A 301 -0.03 7.81 -2.75
C ALA A 301 0.89 7.00 -1.83
N GLN A 302 0.42 5.85 -1.37
CA GLN A 302 1.19 4.94 -0.51
C GLN A 302 1.61 3.68 -1.28
N ALA A 303 2.69 3.05 -0.82
CA ALA A 303 3.05 1.71 -1.24
C ALA A 303 1.85 0.75 -1.16
N GLY A 304 1.53 0.09 -2.26
CA GLY A 304 0.42 -0.85 -2.37
C GLY A 304 -0.90 -0.24 -2.84
N ASP A 305 -0.98 1.09 -3.02
CA ASP A 305 -2.14 1.72 -3.65
C ASP A 305 -2.36 1.10 -5.05
N PRO A 306 -3.54 0.50 -5.31
CA PRO A 306 -3.86 -0.15 -6.59
C PRO A 306 -4.34 0.84 -7.66
N CYS A 307 -4.42 2.14 -7.35
CA CYS A 307 -4.83 3.16 -8.30
C CYS A 307 -4.07 4.47 -8.08
N ALA A 308 -3.80 5.17 -9.18
CA ALA A 308 -3.26 6.53 -9.16
C ALA A 308 -4.35 7.54 -9.49
N PHE A 309 -4.38 8.63 -8.71
CA PHE A 309 -5.23 9.79 -8.98
C PHE A 309 -4.42 10.85 -9.69
N LEU A 310 -4.92 11.31 -10.82
CA LEU A 310 -4.21 12.17 -11.75
C LEU A 310 -4.79 13.58 -11.73
N ALA A 311 -3.94 14.58 -11.96
CA ALA A 311 -4.36 15.98 -12.05
C ALA A 311 -5.25 16.26 -13.28
N ALA A 312 -5.23 15.38 -14.29
CA ALA A 312 -6.05 15.43 -15.49
C ALA A 312 -6.28 14.01 -16.02
N ALA A 313 -7.25 13.85 -16.92
CA ALA A 313 -7.56 12.56 -17.54
C ALA A 313 -6.32 11.93 -18.19
N ALA A 314 -6.20 10.61 -18.01
CA ALA A 314 -5.15 9.82 -18.65
C ALA A 314 -5.37 9.81 -20.17
N PRO A 315 -4.38 10.24 -20.97
CA PRO A 315 -4.48 10.19 -22.43
C PRO A 315 -4.09 8.82 -23.00
N TRP A 316 -3.67 7.89 -22.13
CA TRP A 316 -3.06 6.63 -22.52
C TRP A 316 -4.11 5.55 -22.77
N PRO A 317 -3.88 4.62 -23.72
CA PRO A 317 -4.73 3.45 -23.86
C PRO A 317 -4.69 2.54 -22.61
N ALA A 318 -5.76 1.80 -22.36
CA ALA A 318 -5.75 0.72 -21.36
C ALA A 318 -4.64 -0.31 -21.69
N LEU A 319 -4.10 -0.96 -20.66
CA LEU A 319 -2.98 -1.91 -20.70
C LEU A 319 -1.63 -1.30 -21.12
N SER A 320 -1.55 0.02 -21.24
CA SER A 320 -0.27 0.70 -21.44
C SER A 320 0.67 0.48 -20.25
N LEU A 321 1.98 0.44 -20.50
CA LEU A 321 2.98 0.57 -19.45
C LEU A 321 3.23 2.05 -19.17
N VAL A 322 3.21 2.43 -17.90
CA VAL A 322 3.57 3.78 -17.45
C VAL A 322 4.76 3.72 -16.51
N GLN A 323 5.65 4.69 -16.66
CA GLN A 323 6.70 4.99 -15.70
C GLN A 323 6.13 5.96 -14.65
N VAL A 324 6.33 5.65 -13.37
CA VAL A 324 6.06 6.54 -12.23
C VAL A 324 7.40 7.06 -11.72
N ASP A 325 7.58 8.37 -11.78
CA ASP A 325 8.85 9.04 -11.46
C ASP A 325 8.62 10.23 -10.52
N ASP A 326 9.39 10.28 -9.43
CA ASP A 326 9.40 11.39 -8.48
C ASP A 326 10.72 12.19 -8.50
N GLY A 327 11.64 11.84 -9.40
CA GLY A 327 12.96 12.46 -9.57
C GLY A 327 13.96 12.16 -8.45
N ALA A 328 13.60 11.37 -7.44
CA ALA A 328 14.44 11.11 -6.27
C ALA A 328 14.85 9.64 -6.11
N ASN A 329 14.03 8.70 -6.58
CA ASN A 329 14.29 7.26 -6.47
C ASN A 329 14.19 6.60 -7.85
N PRO A 330 14.62 5.33 -7.98
CA PRO A 330 14.45 4.59 -9.24
C PRO A 330 12.98 4.61 -9.69
N PRO A 331 12.70 4.74 -11.00
CA PRO A 331 11.34 4.76 -11.49
C PRO A 331 10.60 3.44 -11.22
N GLU A 332 9.30 3.52 -10.99
CA GLU A 332 8.43 2.34 -11.00
C GLU A 332 7.80 2.16 -12.37
N TYR A 333 7.54 0.91 -12.76
CA TYR A 333 6.81 0.62 -13.99
C TYR A 333 5.51 -0.11 -13.66
N GLN A 334 4.40 0.44 -14.11
CA GLN A 334 3.06 -0.03 -13.79
C GLN A 334 2.29 -0.27 -15.08
N ARG A 335 1.58 -1.39 -15.18
CA ARG A 335 0.56 -1.53 -16.22
C ARG A 335 -0.69 -0.81 -15.74
N ILE A 336 -1.33 -0.05 -16.63
CA ILE A 336 -2.56 0.66 -16.29
C ILE A 336 -3.80 -0.04 -16.84
N GLU A 337 -4.92 0.12 -16.14
CA GLU A 337 -6.26 -0.19 -16.65
C GLU A 337 -7.19 0.99 -16.38
N HIS A 338 -8.17 1.18 -17.26
CA HIS A 338 -9.21 2.20 -17.09
C HIS A 338 -10.38 1.61 -16.31
N TYR A 339 -11.11 2.46 -15.59
CA TYR A 339 -12.37 2.09 -14.96
C TYR A 339 -13.54 2.13 -15.95
N ALA A 340 -13.38 1.45 -17.08
CA ALA A 340 -14.38 1.31 -18.12
C ALA A 340 -14.26 -0.06 -18.79
N THR A 341 -15.37 -0.74 -19.00
CA THR A 341 -15.42 -2.07 -19.63
C THR A 341 -16.74 -2.29 -20.36
N ALA A 342 -16.78 -3.29 -21.24
CA ALA A 342 -18.01 -3.75 -21.86
C ALA A 342 -18.50 -5.04 -21.20
N ALA A 343 -19.81 -5.14 -21.00
CA ALA A 343 -20.44 -6.36 -20.52
C ALA A 343 -20.33 -7.49 -21.56
N ASP A 344 -20.08 -8.72 -21.10
CA ASP A 344 -19.95 -9.89 -21.96
C ASP A 344 -21.30 -10.38 -22.52
N ALA A 345 -21.31 -11.53 -23.21
CA ALA A 345 -22.52 -12.11 -23.81
C ALA A 345 -23.65 -12.37 -22.80
N ASP A 346 -23.29 -12.64 -21.54
CA ASP A 346 -24.23 -12.89 -20.44
C ASP A 346 -24.50 -11.64 -19.60
N GLY A 347 -23.95 -10.49 -20.00
CA GLY A 347 -24.09 -9.20 -19.32
C GLY A 347 -23.14 -9.01 -18.15
N TYR A 348 -22.18 -9.91 -17.90
CA TYR A 348 -21.23 -9.74 -16.80
C TYR A 348 -20.15 -8.72 -17.13
N PHE A 349 -19.73 -7.98 -16.11
CA PHE A 349 -18.63 -7.04 -16.21
C PHE A 349 -17.76 -7.11 -14.95
N ARG A 350 -16.51 -6.64 -15.10
CA ARG A 350 -15.57 -6.47 -14.01
C ARG A 350 -14.74 -5.21 -14.24
N LEU A 351 -14.66 -4.39 -13.20
CA LEU A 351 -13.79 -3.22 -13.13
C LEU A 351 -12.59 -3.52 -12.23
N PRO A 352 -11.45 -2.84 -12.45
CA PRO A 352 -10.27 -2.98 -11.61
C PRO A 352 -10.54 -2.60 -10.14
N ARG A 353 -9.55 -2.86 -9.27
CA ARG A 353 -9.61 -2.50 -7.85
C ARG A 353 -9.55 -0.98 -7.68
N ILE A 354 -10.56 -0.41 -7.03
CA ILE A 354 -10.61 0.99 -6.66
C ILE A 354 -10.34 1.17 -5.17
N SER A 355 -9.63 2.23 -4.80
CA SER A 355 -9.30 2.56 -3.41
C SER A 355 -9.45 4.04 -3.12
N ARG A 356 -9.50 4.43 -1.84
CA ARG A 356 -9.34 5.83 -1.39
C ARG A 356 -10.42 6.80 -1.88
N LEU A 357 -11.65 6.28 -2.00
CA LEU A 357 -12.86 7.03 -2.35
C LEU A 357 -13.99 6.75 -1.37
N ALA A 358 -14.69 7.80 -0.95
CA ALA A 358 -15.95 7.66 -0.21
C ALA A 358 -17.03 7.10 -1.11
N LEU A 359 -17.19 7.66 -2.32
CA LEU A 359 -18.20 7.27 -3.29
C LEU A 359 -17.61 7.30 -4.71
N PHE A 360 -18.22 6.57 -5.63
CA PHE A 360 -18.04 6.75 -7.06
C PHE A 360 -19.38 6.65 -7.80
N ARG A 361 -19.44 7.26 -8.99
CA ARG A 361 -20.59 7.15 -9.88
C ARG A 361 -20.29 6.11 -10.95
N LEU A 362 -21.09 5.05 -10.96
CA LEU A 362 -21.12 4.08 -12.03
C LEU A 362 -22.11 4.55 -13.09
N ARG A 363 -21.65 4.64 -14.33
CA ARG A 363 -22.46 4.91 -15.50
C ARG A 363 -22.53 3.66 -16.37
N ALA A 364 -23.74 3.18 -16.62
CA ALA A 364 -23.98 2.11 -17.57
C ALA A 364 -24.75 2.65 -18.79
N THR A 365 -24.32 2.26 -19.99
CA THR A 365 -24.94 2.69 -21.26
C THR A 365 -25.10 1.50 -22.19
N HIS A 366 -26.19 1.47 -22.96
CA HIS A 366 -26.44 0.45 -23.97
C HIS A 366 -27.40 1.02 -25.03
N PRO A 367 -27.32 0.64 -26.33
CA PRO A 367 -28.21 1.21 -27.35
C PRO A 367 -29.71 0.93 -27.16
N ALA A 368 -30.06 -0.20 -26.54
CA ALA A 368 -31.46 -0.60 -26.35
C ALA A 368 -32.23 0.26 -25.31
N PRO A 369 -31.71 0.49 -24.08
CA PRO A 369 -32.21 1.55 -23.22
C PRO A 369 -31.52 2.88 -23.58
N PRO A 370 -32.23 3.87 -24.16
CA PRO A 370 -31.59 5.07 -24.71
C PRO A 370 -31.00 6.00 -23.64
N GLN A 371 -31.42 5.88 -22.37
CA GLN A 371 -30.90 6.68 -21.27
C GLN A 371 -29.83 5.93 -20.49
N PRO A 372 -28.72 6.60 -20.11
CA PRO A 372 -27.72 6.00 -19.25
C PRO A 372 -28.30 5.73 -17.86
N LEU A 373 -27.96 4.58 -17.28
CA LEU A 373 -28.20 4.30 -15.87
C LEU A 373 -27.04 4.87 -15.05
N LEU A 374 -27.36 5.68 -14.05
CA LEU A 374 -26.39 6.31 -13.15
C LEU A 374 -26.62 5.79 -11.73
N LEU A 375 -25.59 5.19 -11.13
CA LEU A 375 -25.64 4.69 -9.76
C LEU A 375 -24.52 5.35 -8.95
N THR A 376 -24.85 5.85 -7.76
CA THR A 376 -23.85 6.29 -6.78
C THR A 376 -23.57 5.13 -5.83
N ILE A 377 -22.30 4.76 -5.70
CA ILE A 377 -21.89 3.55 -5.01
C ILE A 377 -20.86 3.90 -3.95
N GLU A 378 -21.07 3.37 -2.75
CA GLU A 378 -20.09 3.34 -1.67
C GLU A 378 -19.27 2.04 -1.80
N PRO A 379 -17.93 2.13 -1.96
CA PRO A 379 -17.10 0.93 -2.00
C PRO A 379 -17.06 0.24 -0.63
N ASP A 380 -17.32 -1.06 -0.61
CA ASP A 380 -17.15 -1.88 0.60
C ASP A 380 -15.72 -2.41 0.67
N TYR A 381 -14.88 -1.68 1.40
CA TYR A 381 -13.47 -2.02 1.62
C TYR A 381 -13.27 -3.17 2.61
N GLY A 382 -14.33 -3.70 3.22
CA GLY A 382 -14.29 -4.96 3.93
C GLY A 382 -14.23 -6.17 2.99
N LEU A 383 -14.49 -5.97 1.70
CA LEU A 383 -14.50 -7.00 0.67
C LEU A 383 -13.33 -6.84 -0.30
N ALA A 384 -12.81 -7.96 -0.80
CA ALA A 384 -11.89 -7.95 -1.94
C ALA A 384 -12.62 -7.64 -3.27
N GLU A 385 -13.90 -8.00 -3.33
CA GLU A 385 -14.74 -7.80 -4.51
C GLU A 385 -16.19 -7.52 -4.10
N GLN A 386 -16.76 -6.45 -4.65
CA GLN A 386 -18.13 -6.00 -4.42
C GLN A 386 -18.99 -6.30 -5.66
N VAL A 387 -20.16 -6.89 -5.46
CA VAL A 387 -21.12 -7.19 -6.52
C VAL A 387 -22.10 -6.02 -6.66
N LEU A 388 -22.22 -5.49 -7.87
CA LEU A 388 -23.05 -4.33 -8.19
C LEU A 388 -24.31 -4.75 -8.96
N PRO A 389 -25.52 -4.40 -8.47
CA PRO A 389 -26.75 -4.61 -9.22
C PRO A 389 -26.91 -3.52 -10.28
N VAL A 390 -26.81 -3.88 -11.56
CA VAL A 390 -26.98 -2.94 -12.68
C VAL A 390 -28.18 -3.36 -13.51
N ALA A 391 -29.33 -2.74 -13.25
CA ALA A 391 -30.59 -3.07 -13.90
C ALA A 391 -31.23 -1.82 -14.50
N PHE A 392 -31.45 -1.84 -15.82
CA PHE A 392 -32.29 -0.86 -16.50
C PHE A 392 -33.77 -1.23 -16.29
N GLU A 393 -34.61 -0.21 -16.12
CA GLU A 393 -36.07 -0.35 -16.13
C GLU A 393 -36.63 -0.46 -17.55
#